data_AF-A0A416VUX2-F1
#
_entry.id   AF-A0A416VUX2-F1
#
_cell.length_a   1.000
_cell.length_b   1.000
_cell.length_c   1.000
_cell.angle_alpha   90.00
_cell.angle_beta   90.00
_cell.angle_gamma   90.00
#
_symmetry.space_group_name_H-M   'P 1'
#
loop_
_entity.id
_entity.type
_entity.pdbx_description
1 polymer ?
#
loop_
_entity_poly.entity_id
_entity_poly.type
_entity_poly.pdbx_seq_one_letter_code
_entity_poly.pdbx_strand_id
1 'polypeptide(L)'
;MEYITKKEVEEYMDLHSNSYNRLEMLMEMCCCDTFIKDVEDFAELLGYYYSSCDNLYYYRGVVRKAFTYASLRKERLMTTEELEFLKNLPDKVTIYRGMTVEESTKEHQGVSWTLDKKVAEFFAYQYIRNQSTAKKPKTVVEKVIDKSEIIAVFLGREEQEIIYMGTNPDGKDSDEDWELEEDAEAMFYREDWELL
;
A
#
# COMPACT_ATOMS: atom_id res chain seq x y z
N MET A 1 -23.75 9.89 10.81
CA MET A 1 -22.37 9.94 10.29
C MET A 1 -22.16 11.30 9.69
N GLU A 2 -21.14 12.00 10.15
CA GLU A 2 -20.71 13.26 9.57
C GLU A 2 -19.77 12.94 8.41
N TYR A 3 -20.05 13.50 7.24
CA TYR A 3 -19.19 13.34 6.07
C TYR A 3 -18.06 14.36 6.16
N ILE A 4 -16.85 13.92 5.82
CA ILE A 4 -15.69 14.80 5.71
C ILE A 4 -15.35 14.99 4.23
N THR A 5 -15.09 16.21 3.83
CA THR A 5 -14.61 16.52 2.48
C THR A 5 -13.12 16.22 2.36
N LYS A 6 -12.64 15.93 1.16
CA LYS A 6 -11.20 15.78 0.88
C LYS A 6 -10.37 16.93 1.45
N LYS A 7 -10.84 18.16 1.26
CA LYS A 7 -10.16 19.37 1.73
C LYS A 7 -10.05 19.42 3.26
N GLU A 8 -11.09 19.03 3.98
CA GLU A 8 -11.05 18.96 5.45
C GLU A 8 -10.08 17.87 5.94
N VAL A 9 -9.99 16.73 5.23
CA VAL A 9 -8.96 15.72 5.50
C VAL A 9 -7.57 16.30 5.29
N GLU A 10 -7.31 16.93 4.14
CA GLU A 10 -6.01 17.55 3.84
C GLU A 10 -5.60 18.59 4.89
N GLU A 11 -6.50 19.51 5.24
CA GLU A 11 -6.25 20.56 6.24
C GLU A 11 -5.95 19.96 7.63
N TYR A 12 -6.66 18.90 8.02
CA TYR A 12 -6.40 18.23 9.29
C TYR A 12 -5.07 17.47 9.27
N MET A 13 -4.81 16.73 8.19
CA MET A 13 -3.61 15.92 8.01
C MET A 13 -2.35 16.80 7.99
N ASP A 14 -2.39 17.97 7.36
CA ASP A 14 -1.27 18.92 7.33
C ASP A 14 -0.92 19.46 8.72
N LEU A 15 -1.91 19.58 9.60
CA LEU A 15 -1.73 20.11 10.96
C LEU A 15 -1.32 19.04 11.98
N HIS A 16 -1.76 17.80 11.80
CA HIS A 16 -1.69 16.77 12.86
C HIS A 16 -0.88 15.52 12.48
N SER A 17 -0.65 15.25 11.19
CA SER A 17 0.09 14.07 10.75
C SER A 17 1.59 14.34 10.57
N ASN A 18 2.38 13.27 10.62
CA ASN A 18 3.81 13.28 10.31
C ASN A 18 4.18 12.07 9.44
N SER A 19 5.46 11.87 9.10
CA SER A 19 5.86 10.78 8.21
C SER A 19 5.63 9.38 8.78
N TYR A 20 5.40 9.22 10.09
CA TYR A 20 5.24 7.91 10.73
C TYR A 20 3.77 7.50 10.93
N ASN A 21 2.85 8.43 11.14
CA ASN A 21 1.45 8.14 11.49
C ASN A 21 0.42 8.54 10.42
N ARG A 22 0.83 9.21 9.33
CA ARG A 22 -0.14 9.72 8.34
C ARG A 22 -1.03 8.66 7.71
N LEU A 23 -0.53 7.45 7.50
CA LEU A 23 -1.37 6.41 6.92
C LEU A 23 -2.45 5.97 7.91
N GLU A 24 -2.08 5.70 9.15
CA GLU A 24 -3.02 5.37 10.23
C GLU A 24 -4.09 6.45 10.38
N MET A 25 -3.68 7.71 10.49
CA MET A 25 -4.61 8.84 10.61
C MET A 25 -5.53 8.98 9.41
N LEU A 26 -5.02 8.79 8.18
CA LEU A 26 -5.86 8.80 6.99
C LEU A 26 -6.96 7.73 7.11
N MET A 27 -6.60 6.53 7.57
CA MET A 27 -7.54 5.43 7.71
C MET A 27 -8.57 5.70 8.82
N GLU A 28 -8.14 6.17 9.99
CA GLU A 28 -9.05 6.59 11.06
C GLU A 28 -10.05 7.64 10.57
N MET A 29 -9.56 8.65 9.86
CA MET A 29 -10.38 9.75 9.35
C MET A 29 -11.28 9.39 8.17
N CYS A 30 -10.89 8.46 7.31
CA CYS A 30 -11.65 8.15 6.09
C CYS A 30 -12.52 6.89 6.23
N CYS A 31 -12.23 6.04 7.21
CA CYS A 31 -12.81 4.71 7.33
C CYS A 31 -13.37 4.37 8.73
N CYS A 32 -13.02 5.11 9.80
CA CYS A 32 -13.51 4.85 11.17
C CYS A 32 -14.45 5.94 11.70
N ASP A 33 -13.89 7.14 11.94
CA ASP A 33 -14.51 8.19 12.75
C ASP A 33 -15.33 9.17 11.91
N THR A 34 -14.83 9.44 10.70
CA THR A 34 -15.48 10.28 9.69
C THR A 34 -15.48 9.55 8.35
N PHE A 35 -16.42 9.91 7.47
CA PHE A 35 -16.59 9.19 6.20
C PHE A 35 -16.30 10.11 5.03
N ILE A 36 -15.28 9.77 4.24
CA ILE A 36 -15.18 10.30 2.89
C ILE A 36 -16.16 9.53 2.01
N LYS A 37 -17.03 10.28 1.33
CA LYS A 37 -18.12 9.71 0.54
C LYS A 37 -17.60 9.08 -0.74
N ASP A 38 -16.71 9.78 -1.44
CA ASP A 38 -16.28 9.44 -2.78
C ASP A 38 -14.98 8.63 -2.73
N VAL A 39 -15.02 7.40 -3.22
CA VAL A 39 -13.85 6.49 -3.29
C VAL A 39 -12.72 7.06 -4.16
N GLU A 40 -13.03 7.97 -5.09
CA GLU A 40 -12.03 8.69 -5.87
C GLU A 40 -11.17 9.63 -5.02
N ASP A 41 -11.80 10.38 -4.10
CA ASP A 41 -11.07 11.26 -3.20
C ASP A 41 -10.23 10.43 -2.21
N PHE A 42 -10.77 9.30 -1.74
CA PHE A 42 -10.01 8.35 -0.92
C PHE A 42 -8.78 7.82 -1.66
N ALA A 43 -8.94 7.38 -2.91
CA ALA A 43 -7.84 6.88 -3.72
C ALA A 43 -6.76 7.96 -3.95
N GLU A 44 -7.16 9.21 -4.20
CA GLU A 44 -6.20 10.31 -4.36
C GLU A 44 -5.43 10.61 -3.06
N LEU A 45 -6.12 10.66 -1.93
CA LEU A 45 -5.48 10.84 -0.62
C LEU A 45 -4.55 9.67 -0.30
N LEU A 46 -4.99 8.42 -0.55
CA LEU A 46 -4.18 7.23 -0.30
C LEU A 46 -2.87 7.26 -1.10
N GLY A 47 -2.92 7.59 -2.39
CA GLY A 47 -1.72 7.69 -3.23
C GLY A 47 -0.68 8.65 -2.66
N TYR A 48 -1.12 9.82 -2.21
CA TYR A 48 -0.24 10.84 -1.62
C TYR A 48 0.30 10.44 -0.23
N TYR A 49 -0.57 10.02 0.70
CA TYR A 49 -0.15 9.75 2.07
C TYR A 49 0.59 8.41 2.22
N TYR A 50 0.29 7.40 1.38
CA TYR A 50 1.06 6.16 1.33
C TYR A 50 2.50 6.42 0.88
N SER A 51 2.70 7.07 -0.27
CA SER A 51 4.02 7.30 -0.88
C SER A 51 4.93 8.19 -0.03
N SER A 52 4.35 8.91 0.92
CA SER A 52 5.04 9.81 1.84
C SER A 52 5.13 9.30 3.29
N CYS A 53 4.74 8.04 3.55
CA CYS A 53 4.79 7.39 4.87
C CYS A 53 6.07 6.55 5.04
N ASP A 54 6.71 6.63 6.20
CA ASP A 54 7.97 5.94 6.53
C ASP A 54 7.77 4.60 7.27
N ASN A 55 6.58 4.36 7.86
CA ASN A 55 6.36 3.26 8.80
C ASN A 55 5.38 2.18 8.32
N LEU A 56 5.30 1.97 7.01
CA LEU A 56 4.31 1.10 6.35
C LEU A 56 4.33 -0.37 6.81
N TYR A 57 5.45 -0.87 7.36
CA TYR A 57 5.57 -2.26 7.82
C TYR A 57 4.59 -2.58 8.96
N TYR A 58 4.40 -1.67 9.91
CA TYR A 58 3.48 -1.88 11.03
C TYR A 58 2.02 -1.81 10.59
N TYR A 59 1.74 -1.10 9.50
CA TYR A 59 0.38 -0.94 8.96
C TYR A 59 0.11 -1.87 7.77
N ARG A 60 0.82 -3.00 7.64
CA ARG A 60 0.73 -3.84 6.42
C ARG A 60 -0.68 -4.36 6.10
N GLY A 61 -1.46 -4.74 7.12
CA GLY A 61 -2.86 -5.16 6.94
C GLY A 61 -3.75 -4.00 6.49
N VAL A 62 -3.61 -2.85 7.15
CA VAL A 62 -4.26 -1.58 6.82
C VAL A 62 -3.93 -1.14 5.38
N VAL A 63 -2.66 -1.18 4.99
CA VAL A 63 -2.17 -0.87 3.64
C VAL A 63 -2.87 -1.75 2.60
N ARG A 64 -2.89 -3.07 2.82
CA ARG A 64 -3.49 -4.02 1.88
C ARG A 64 -4.98 -3.74 1.69
N LYS A 65 -5.73 -3.58 2.78
CA LYS A 65 -7.16 -3.24 2.73
C LYS A 65 -7.41 -1.90 2.03
N ALA A 66 -6.61 -0.87 2.32
CA ALA A 66 -6.72 0.43 1.67
C ALA A 66 -6.58 0.32 0.14
N PHE A 67 -5.60 -0.45 -0.34
CA PHE A 67 -5.41 -0.67 -1.77
C PHE A 67 -6.49 -1.54 -2.42
N THR A 68 -7.15 -2.46 -1.69
CA THR A 68 -8.33 -3.18 -2.20
C THR A 68 -9.42 -2.20 -2.63
N TYR A 69 -9.80 -1.25 -1.77
CA TYR A 69 -10.83 -0.25 -2.11
C TYR A 69 -10.36 0.74 -3.17
N ALA A 70 -9.16 1.29 -3.02
CA ALA A 70 -8.65 2.27 -3.96
C ALA A 70 -8.40 1.69 -5.36
N SER A 71 -8.19 0.38 -5.49
CA SER A 71 -8.04 -0.28 -6.79
C SER A 71 -9.27 -0.14 -7.69
N LEU A 72 -10.46 0.11 -7.13
CA LEU A 72 -11.69 0.42 -7.88
C LEU A 72 -11.60 1.74 -8.66
N ARG A 73 -10.65 2.62 -8.30
CA ARG A 73 -10.36 3.91 -8.92
C ARG A 73 -8.85 4.12 -9.05
N LYS A 74 -8.16 3.10 -9.58
CA LYS A 74 -6.68 3.08 -9.66
C LYS A 74 -6.07 4.31 -10.33
N GLU A 75 -6.78 4.92 -11.28
CA GLU A 75 -6.35 6.13 -11.96
C GLU A 75 -6.21 7.34 -11.02
N ARG A 76 -6.89 7.33 -9.87
CA ARG A 76 -6.81 8.38 -8.87
C ARG A 76 -5.67 8.19 -7.87
N LEU A 77 -5.10 6.98 -7.77
CA LEU A 77 -3.94 6.68 -6.90
C LEU A 77 -2.65 7.38 -7.38
N MET A 78 -2.58 7.72 -8.66
CA MET A 78 -1.33 8.06 -9.35
C MET A 78 -1.38 9.47 -9.93
N THR A 79 -0.22 10.12 -9.98
CA THR A 79 -0.02 11.33 -10.77
C THR A 79 -0.10 11.05 -12.27
N THR A 80 -0.23 12.10 -13.08
CA THR A 80 -0.22 11.96 -14.55
C THR A 80 1.08 11.31 -15.07
N GLU A 81 2.22 11.59 -14.42
CA GLU A 81 3.51 10.99 -14.79
C GLU A 81 3.54 9.48 -14.52
N GLU A 82 3.08 9.06 -13.34
CA GLU A 82 2.99 7.66 -12.94
C GLU A 82 2.01 6.87 -13.83
N LEU A 83 0.89 7.47 -14.22
CA LEU A 83 -0.07 6.87 -15.15
C LEU A 83 0.53 6.66 -16.55
N GLU A 84 1.24 7.65 -17.08
CA GLU A 84 1.89 7.52 -18.38
C GLU A 84 3.05 6.51 -18.32
N PHE A 85 3.78 6.43 -17.21
CA PHE A 85 4.77 5.39 -16.99
C PHE A 85 4.12 4.00 -17.01
N LEU A 86 3.06 3.79 -16.22
CA LEU A 86 2.30 2.53 -16.19
C LEU A 86 1.82 2.11 -17.57
N LYS A 87 1.26 3.06 -18.34
CA LYS A 87 0.77 2.82 -19.70
C LYS A 87 1.86 2.37 -20.66
N ASN A 88 3.09 2.88 -20.49
CA ASN A 88 4.24 2.55 -21.32
C ASN A 88 4.97 1.26 -20.91
N LEU A 89 4.59 0.62 -19.79
CA LEU A 89 5.10 -0.69 -19.44
C LEU A 89 4.67 -1.76 -20.46
N PRO A 90 5.51 -2.80 -20.70
CA PRO A 90 5.13 -3.95 -21.49
C PRO A 90 3.96 -4.71 -20.85
N ASP A 91 3.25 -5.52 -21.64
CA ASP A 91 2.08 -6.26 -21.12
C ASP A 91 2.44 -7.28 -20.04
N LYS A 92 3.69 -7.75 -20.04
CA LYS A 92 4.27 -8.55 -18.95
C LYS A 92 5.46 -7.84 -18.38
N VAL A 93 5.50 -7.69 -17.06
CA VAL A 93 6.59 -7.05 -16.34
C VAL A 93 7.20 -8.01 -15.32
N THR A 94 8.51 -7.89 -15.11
CA THR A 94 9.19 -8.56 -14.00
C THR A 94 9.28 -7.60 -12.83
N ILE A 95 8.80 -8.03 -11.67
CA ILE A 95 8.86 -7.29 -10.41
C ILE A 95 9.70 -8.05 -9.38
N TYR A 96 10.32 -7.30 -8.46
CA TYR A 96 11.19 -7.81 -7.43
C TYR A 96 10.77 -7.28 -6.06
N ARG A 97 11.00 -8.06 -5.01
CA ARG A 97 10.83 -7.60 -3.62
C ARG A 97 11.88 -8.22 -2.72
N GLY A 98 12.56 -7.37 -1.95
CA GLY A 98 13.45 -7.78 -0.87
C GLY A 98 12.64 -8.03 0.40
N MET A 99 12.77 -9.22 0.98
CA MET A 99 11.96 -9.64 2.13
C MET A 99 12.69 -10.66 3.00
N THR A 100 12.04 -11.09 4.09
CA THR A 100 12.54 -12.24 4.86
C THR A 100 12.22 -13.55 4.14
N VAL A 101 13.02 -14.60 4.36
CA VAL A 101 12.73 -15.94 3.82
C VAL A 101 11.38 -16.44 4.34
N GLU A 102 11.06 -16.16 5.60
CA GLU A 102 9.76 -16.44 6.19
C GLU A 102 8.63 -15.78 5.38
N GLU A 103 8.72 -14.46 5.13
CA GLU A 103 7.76 -13.73 4.29
C GLU A 103 7.65 -14.30 2.87
N SER A 104 8.74 -14.81 2.31
CA SER A 104 8.72 -15.39 0.97
C SER A 104 7.88 -16.67 0.86
N THR A 105 7.60 -17.34 1.98
CA THR A 105 6.81 -18.58 2.04
C THR A 105 5.34 -18.34 2.36
N LYS A 106 4.97 -17.10 2.71
CA LYS A 106 3.61 -16.72 3.07
C LYS A 106 2.73 -16.66 1.82
N GLU A 107 1.44 -16.95 2.01
CA GLU A 107 0.44 -16.82 0.95
C GLU A 107 0.35 -15.37 0.46
N HIS A 108 0.46 -14.43 1.41
CA HIS A 108 0.46 -13.00 1.14
C HIS A 108 1.80 -12.37 1.50
N GLN A 109 2.28 -11.53 0.58
CA GLN A 109 3.53 -10.78 0.72
C GLN A 109 3.17 -9.30 0.79
N GLY A 110 4.06 -8.47 1.35
CA GLY A 110 3.81 -7.03 1.35
C GLY A 110 3.63 -6.47 -0.07
N VAL A 111 2.81 -5.43 -0.18
CA VAL A 111 2.28 -4.95 -1.47
C VAL A 111 3.26 -4.16 -2.33
N SER A 112 4.39 -3.74 -1.74
CA SER A 112 5.39 -2.87 -2.38
C SER A 112 6.45 -3.71 -3.10
N TRP A 113 6.48 -3.61 -4.41
CA TRP A 113 7.46 -4.27 -5.29
C TRP A 113 8.23 -3.23 -6.09
N THR A 114 9.28 -3.63 -6.79
CA THR A 114 10.06 -2.73 -7.63
C THR A 114 10.37 -3.37 -8.98
N LEU A 115 10.54 -2.54 -10.01
CA LEU A 115 11.05 -2.97 -11.32
C LEU A 115 12.58 -3.12 -11.34
N ASP A 116 13.30 -2.58 -10.35
CA ASP A 116 14.76 -2.68 -10.25
C ASP A 116 15.19 -3.72 -9.20
N LYS A 117 15.80 -4.81 -9.66
CA LYS A 117 16.35 -5.85 -8.80
C LYS A 117 17.33 -5.31 -7.75
N LYS A 118 18.12 -4.28 -8.08
CA LYS A 118 19.09 -3.68 -7.13
C LYS A 118 18.40 -2.99 -5.98
N VAL A 119 17.24 -2.37 -6.23
CA VAL A 119 16.40 -1.77 -5.17
C VAL A 119 15.90 -2.88 -4.24
N ALA A 120 15.41 -3.99 -4.79
CA ALA A 120 15.03 -5.15 -3.96
C ALA A 120 16.19 -5.74 -3.15
N GLU A 121 17.39 -5.85 -3.75
CA GLU A 121 18.60 -6.29 -3.05
C GLU A 121 19.02 -5.33 -1.93
N PHE A 122 18.89 -4.02 -2.15
CA PHE A 122 19.13 -3.00 -1.12
C PHE A 122 18.19 -3.21 0.08
N PHE A 123 16.88 -3.37 -0.16
CA PHE A 123 15.92 -3.63 0.91
C PHE A 123 16.13 -4.97 1.62
N ALA A 124 16.56 -6.01 0.91
CA ALA A 124 16.84 -7.31 1.50
C ALA A 124 18.10 -7.30 2.37
N TYR A 125 19.19 -6.68 1.90
CA TYR A 125 20.53 -6.94 2.44
C TYR A 125 21.24 -5.71 3.02
N GLN A 126 20.80 -4.49 2.71
CA GLN A 126 21.47 -3.25 3.13
C GLN A 126 20.59 -2.37 4.02
N TYR A 127 19.27 -2.44 3.86
CA TYR A 127 18.32 -1.63 4.63
C TYR A 127 18.19 -2.11 6.08
N ILE A 128 18.83 -1.40 7.00
CA ILE A 128 18.91 -1.75 8.43
C ILE A 128 17.86 -1.05 9.32
N ARG A 129 16.93 -0.26 8.77
CA ARG A 129 15.96 0.51 9.59
C ARG A 129 14.93 -0.38 10.28
N ASN A 130 14.65 -1.58 9.77
CA ASN A 130 13.71 -2.51 10.40
C ASN A 130 14.46 -3.49 11.34
N GLN A 131 14.59 -3.09 12.61
CA GLN A 131 15.24 -3.92 13.63
C GLN A 131 14.53 -5.26 13.87
N SER A 132 13.21 -5.31 13.71
CA SER A 132 12.37 -6.50 13.91
C SER A 132 12.72 -7.63 12.94
N THR A 133 13.32 -7.30 11.80
CA THR A 133 13.72 -8.28 10.79
C THR A 133 15.23 -8.38 10.60
N ALA A 134 16.05 -7.60 11.32
CA ALA A 134 17.49 -7.49 11.09
C ALA A 134 18.27 -8.80 11.22
N LYS A 135 17.82 -9.71 12.09
CA LYS A 135 18.44 -11.04 12.31
C LYS A 135 17.78 -12.17 11.52
N LYS A 136 16.68 -11.89 10.82
CA LYS A 136 15.96 -12.90 10.04
C LYS A 136 16.69 -13.14 8.71
N PRO A 137 16.73 -14.39 8.20
CA PRO A 137 17.28 -14.66 6.88
C PRO A 137 16.50 -13.90 5.80
N LYS A 138 17.24 -13.40 4.79
CA LYS A 138 16.74 -12.47 3.77
C LYS A 138 16.80 -13.09 2.38
N THR A 139 15.87 -12.72 1.53
CA THR A 139 15.80 -13.17 0.14
C THR A 139 15.24 -12.08 -0.76
N VAL A 140 15.49 -12.21 -2.06
CA VAL A 140 14.85 -11.41 -3.12
C VAL A 140 13.94 -12.34 -3.90
N VAL A 141 12.66 -12.00 -3.94
CA VAL A 141 11.65 -12.72 -4.74
C VAL A 141 11.51 -12.01 -6.08
N GLU A 142 11.39 -12.79 -7.14
CA GLU A 142 11.15 -12.33 -8.51
C GLU A 142 9.80 -12.91 -8.99
N LYS A 143 8.98 -12.08 -9.64
CA LYS A 143 7.71 -12.52 -10.26
C LYS A 143 7.56 -11.88 -11.64
N VAL A 144 6.95 -12.60 -12.58
CA VAL A 144 6.45 -12.06 -13.84
C VAL A 144 4.94 -11.94 -13.73
N ILE A 145 4.41 -10.74 -13.89
CA ILE A 145 2.98 -10.43 -13.76
C ILE A 145 2.45 -9.77 -15.04
N ASP A 146 1.14 -9.83 -15.25
CA ASP A 146 0.50 -9.05 -16.30
C ASP A 146 0.36 -7.59 -15.83
N LYS A 147 0.59 -6.63 -16.73
CA LYS A 147 0.46 -5.18 -16.45
C LYS A 147 -0.91 -4.80 -15.88
N SER A 148 -1.95 -5.55 -16.23
CA SER A 148 -3.31 -5.35 -15.71
C SER A 148 -3.45 -5.64 -14.22
N GLU A 149 -2.51 -6.39 -13.62
CA GLU A 149 -2.49 -6.72 -12.19
C GLU A 149 -1.84 -5.61 -11.34
N ILE A 150 -1.20 -4.61 -11.97
CA ILE A 150 -0.62 -3.47 -11.26
C ILE A 150 -1.73 -2.54 -10.77
N ILE A 151 -1.73 -2.29 -9.46
CA ILE A 151 -2.70 -1.39 -8.81
C ILE A 151 -2.23 0.06 -8.94
N ALA A 152 -0.94 0.32 -8.66
CA ALA A 152 -0.34 1.63 -8.76
C ALA A 152 1.15 1.55 -9.08
N VAL A 153 1.66 2.65 -9.63
CA VAL A 153 3.09 2.92 -9.78
C VAL A 153 3.39 4.18 -8.98
N PHE A 154 4.42 4.15 -8.14
CA PHE A 154 4.95 5.35 -7.50
C PHE A 154 6.38 5.62 -7.97
N LEU A 155 6.63 6.84 -8.45
CA LEU A 155 7.93 7.27 -8.98
C LEU A 155 8.69 8.19 -8.01
N GLY A 156 8.19 8.31 -6.79
CA GLY A 156 8.85 9.08 -5.73
C GLY A 156 10.19 8.46 -5.30
N ARG A 157 11.04 9.28 -4.67
CA ARG A 157 12.32 8.86 -4.06
C ARG A 157 13.31 8.18 -5.01
N GLU A 158 13.22 8.47 -6.32
CA GLU A 158 14.04 7.84 -7.37
C GLU A 158 13.84 6.31 -7.48
N GLU A 159 12.71 5.81 -6.98
CA GLU A 159 12.34 4.39 -7.05
C GLU A 159 11.22 4.18 -8.08
N GLN A 160 11.14 2.97 -8.64
CA GLN A 160 10.02 2.53 -9.49
C GLN A 160 9.22 1.51 -8.69
N GLU A 161 8.42 2.01 -7.74
CA GLU A 161 7.59 1.17 -6.88
C GLU A 161 6.35 0.70 -7.64
N ILE A 162 6.05 -0.59 -7.53
CA ILE A 162 4.87 -1.25 -8.07
C ILE A 162 4.03 -1.75 -6.91
N ILE A 163 2.77 -1.31 -6.84
CA ILE A 163 1.81 -1.89 -5.91
C ILE A 163 1.17 -3.10 -6.55
N TYR A 164 1.45 -4.26 -5.96
CA TYR A 164 0.96 -5.56 -6.39
C TYR A 164 0.55 -6.40 -5.18
N MET A 165 -0.71 -6.83 -5.15
CA MET A 165 -1.28 -7.58 -4.02
C MET A 165 -1.35 -9.10 -4.25
N GLY A 166 -1.05 -9.58 -5.47
CA GLY A 166 -1.34 -10.95 -5.88
C GLY A 166 -2.84 -11.21 -6.11
N THR A 167 -3.16 -12.37 -6.68
CA THR A 167 -4.54 -12.80 -6.90
C THR A 167 -5.16 -13.27 -5.58
N ASN A 168 -5.77 -12.35 -4.82
CA ASN A 168 -6.83 -12.71 -3.87
C ASN A 168 -7.87 -11.57 -3.76
N PRO A 169 -9.13 -11.79 -4.22
CA PRO A 169 -10.17 -10.76 -4.28
C PRO A 169 -10.70 -10.25 -2.93
N ASP A 170 -10.45 -10.96 -1.83
CA ASP A 170 -11.10 -10.70 -0.54
C ASP A 170 -10.28 -9.84 0.43
N GLY A 171 -9.05 -9.45 0.05
CA GLY A 171 -8.20 -8.54 0.84
C GLY A 171 -7.73 -9.10 2.19
N LYS A 172 -7.99 -10.37 2.49
CA LYS A 172 -7.57 -11.00 3.76
C LYS A 172 -6.11 -11.42 3.68
N ASP A 173 -5.28 -10.85 4.55
CA ASP A 173 -3.98 -11.45 4.91
C ASP A 173 -4.32 -12.73 5.68
N SER A 174 -3.63 -13.83 5.44
CA SER A 174 -3.78 -15.06 6.24
C SER A 174 -2.67 -15.17 7.28
N ASP A 175 -1.97 -14.07 7.51
CA ASP A 175 -0.82 -14.02 8.38
C ASP A 175 -1.25 -14.02 9.83
N GLU A 176 -0.75 -14.99 10.58
CA GLU A 176 -0.91 -15.12 12.02
C GLU A 176 -0.24 -13.98 12.84
N ASP A 177 -0.16 -12.75 12.35
CA ASP A 177 -0.02 -11.57 13.21
C ASP A 177 -1.42 -11.06 13.57
N TRP A 178 -2.10 -11.84 14.40
CA TRP A 178 -3.49 -11.63 14.82
C TRP A 178 -3.72 -10.21 15.38
N GLU A 179 -2.70 -9.63 16.02
CA GLU A 179 -2.74 -8.25 16.53
C GLU A 179 -2.85 -7.20 15.40
N LEU A 180 -2.13 -7.40 14.28
CA LEU A 180 -2.19 -6.48 13.13
C LEU A 180 -3.47 -6.67 12.31
N GLU A 181 -4.04 -7.88 12.32
CA GLU A 181 -5.35 -8.16 11.71
C GLU A 181 -6.49 -7.57 12.52
N GLU A 182 -6.46 -7.69 13.85
CA GLU A 182 -7.48 -7.12 14.75
C GLU A 182 -7.49 -5.59 14.65
N ASP A 183 -6.33 -4.94 14.62
CA ASP A 183 -6.23 -3.49 14.39
C ASP A 183 -6.77 -3.11 13.00
N ALA A 184 -6.45 -3.89 11.96
CA ALA A 184 -6.99 -3.66 10.62
C ALA A 184 -8.47 -4.04 10.47
N GLU A 185 -9.07 -4.82 11.37
CA GLU A 185 -10.52 -5.07 11.41
C GLU A 185 -11.25 -4.01 12.22
N ALA A 186 -10.68 -3.60 13.36
CA ALA A 186 -11.20 -2.52 14.20
C ALA A 186 -11.18 -1.16 13.48
N MET A 187 -10.17 -0.93 12.61
CA MET A 187 -10.07 0.28 11.81
C MET A 187 -10.97 0.28 10.55
N PHE A 188 -11.78 -0.76 10.30
CA PHE A 188 -12.44 -0.91 9.00
C PHE A 188 -13.83 -1.55 9.06
N TYR A 189 -14.87 -0.72 9.05
CA TYR A 189 -16.25 -1.14 8.74
C TYR A 189 -16.86 -0.25 7.63
N ARG A 190 -16.71 -0.65 6.36
CA ARG A 190 -17.24 0.06 5.17
C ARG A 190 -17.98 -0.90 4.21
N GLU A 191 -19.08 -1.47 4.67
CA GLU A 191 -19.95 -2.33 3.82
C GLU A 191 -20.44 -1.61 2.54
N ASP A 192 -20.48 -0.28 2.53
CA ASP A 192 -20.96 0.54 1.41
C ASP A 192 -20.01 0.59 0.21
N TRP A 193 -18.74 0.21 0.39
CA TRP A 193 -17.76 0.13 -0.70
C TRP A 193 -17.55 -1.30 -1.24
N GLU A 194 -18.07 -2.32 -0.55
CA GLU A 194 -18.04 -3.73 -1.00
C GLU A 194 -19.05 -4.03 -2.13
N LEU A 195 -19.92 -3.08 -2.49
CA LEU A 195 -21.01 -3.24 -3.46
C LEU A 195 -20.79 -2.52 -4.82
N LEU A 196 -19.57 -2.10 -5.14
CA LEU A 196 -19.20 -1.51 -6.44
C LEU A 196 -18.43 -2.50 -7.32
#